data_AF-A0AAP6LFP3-F1
#
_entry.id   AF-A0AAP6LFP3-F1
#
_cell.length_a   1.000
_cell.length_b   1.000
_cell.length_c   1.000
_cell.angle_alpha   90.00
_cell.angle_beta   90.00
_cell.angle_gamma   90.00
#
_symmetry.space_group_name_H-M   'P 1'
#
loop_
_entity.id
_entity.type
_entity.pdbx_description
1 polymer ?
#
loop_
_entity_poly.entity_id
_entity_poly.type
_entity_poly.pdbx_seq_one_letter_code
_entity_poly.pdbx_strand_id
1 'polypeptide(L)'
;MLSEEAAIHWVEWSALAIELLAIALIVVTIVVSTAVYVIALAVQHKDRVESYEQFRRRLGRALLLGLEILVAADIIRTVALDSTLRAILSLGLLVIIRTFLSWSVVLEVEGFWPWKRPLDRTPAGEEK
;
A
#
# COMPACT_ATOMS: atom_id res chain seq x y z
N MET A 1 34.91 -2.08 11.08
CA MET A 1 34.33 -2.79 12.25
C MET A 1 33.34 -1.93 13.05
N LEU A 2 33.74 -0.98 13.92
CA LEU A 2 32.76 -0.17 14.69
C LEU A 2 31.81 0.69 13.82
N SER A 3 32.24 1.09 12.62
CA SER A 3 31.42 1.86 11.67
C SER A 3 30.39 1.01 10.91
N GLU A 4 30.67 -0.28 10.70
CA GLU A 4 29.79 -1.20 9.97
C GLU A 4 28.63 -1.67 10.85
N GLU A 5 28.90 -2.01 12.11
CA GLU A 5 27.85 -2.34 13.09
C GLU A 5 26.94 -1.15 13.35
N ALA A 6 27.50 0.06 13.46
CA ALA A 6 26.71 1.27 13.59
C ALA A 6 25.80 1.50 12.37
N ALA A 7 26.33 1.33 11.15
CA ALA A 7 25.56 1.51 9.93
C ALA A 7 24.39 0.51 9.81
N ILE A 8 24.62 -0.77 10.13
CA ILE A 8 23.58 -1.80 10.14
C ILE A 8 22.48 -1.43 11.14
N HIS A 9 22.85 -1.01 12.34
CA HIS A 9 21.88 -0.61 13.37
C HIS A 9 21.02 0.57 12.91
N TRP A 10 21.63 1.62 12.34
CA TRP A 10 20.89 2.78 11.82
C TRP A 10 19.91 2.41 10.71
N VAL A 11 20.29 1.48 9.83
CA VAL A 11 19.41 0.98 8.77
C VAL A 11 18.24 0.21 9.36
N GLU A 12 18.47 -0.71 10.29
CA GLU A 12 17.40 -1.48 10.92
C GLU A 12 16.37 -0.58 11.59
N TRP A 13 16.82 0.42 12.35
CA TRP A 13 15.94 1.41 12.97
C TRP A 13 15.16 2.23 11.96
N SER A 14 15.81 2.62 10.85
CA SER A 14 15.16 3.37 9.78
C SER A 14 14.07 2.56 9.09
N ALA A 15 14.38 1.31 8.71
CA ALA A 15 13.43 0.41 8.08
C ALA A 15 12.23 0.13 9.00
N LEU A 16 12.49 -0.14 10.28
CA LEU A 16 11.46 -0.39 11.28
C LEU A 16 10.58 0.85 11.52
N ALA A 17 11.16 2.04 11.57
CA ALA A 17 10.40 3.28 11.71
C ALA A 17 9.46 3.51 10.52
N ILE A 18 9.95 3.28 9.29
CA ILE A 18 9.15 3.40 8.05
C ILE A 18 8.01 2.37 8.04
N GLU A 19 8.30 1.13 8.44
CA GLU A 19 7.31 0.04 8.54
C GLU A 19 6.21 0.38 9.55
N LEU A 20 6.59 0.83 10.76
CA LEU A 20 5.64 1.25 11.78
C LEU A 20 4.78 2.44 11.32
N LEU A 21 5.39 3.41 10.62
CA LEU A 21 4.66 4.54 10.06
C LEU A 21 3.62 4.09 9.03
N ALA A 22 3.98 3.20 8.11
CA ALA A 22 3.06 2.68 7.11
C ALA A 22 1.89 1.94 7.76
N ILE A 23 2.18 1.06 8.72
CA ILE A 23 1.16 0.32 9.47
C ILE A 23 0.24 1.30 10.20
N ALA A 24 0.79 2.31 10.88
CA ALA A 24 0.01 3.31 11.58
C ALA A 24 -0.93 4.07 10.64
N LEU A 25 -0.45 4.50 9.47
CA LEU A 25 -1.26 5.19 8.47
C LEU A 25 -2.40 4.33 7.94
N ILE A 26 -2.14 3.05 7.65
CA ILE A 26 -3.16 2.10 7.21
C ILE A 26 -4.22 1.93 8.31
N VAL A 27 -3.80 1.64 9.54
CA VAL A 27 -4.70 1.42 10.68
C VAL A 27 -5.56 2.65 10.97
N VAL A 28 -4.94 3.83 11.05
CA VAL A 28 -5.66 5.10 11.29
C VAL A 28 -6.69 5.33 10.20
N THR A 29 -6.32 5.13 8.93
CA THR A 29 -7.25 5.36 7.83
C THR A 29 -8.42 4.37 7.84
N ILE A 30 -8.17 3.10 8.17
CA ILE A 30 -9.22 2.08 8.33
C ILE A 30 -10.19 2.49 9.45
N VAL A 31 -9.66 2.85 10.63
CA VAL A 31 -10.49 3.23 11.78
C VAL A 31 -11.31 4.47 11.47
N VAL A 32 -10.68 5.53 10.96
CA VAL A 32 -11.36 6.80 10.66
C VAL A 32 -12.39 6.61 9.55
N SER A 33 -12.05 5.92 8.46
CA SER A 33 -12.98 5.70 7.35
C SER A 33 -14.18 4.86 7.79
N THR A 34 -13.97 3.86 8.64
CA THR A 34 -15.04 3.02 9.19
C THR A 34 -15.95 3.82 10.11
N ALA A 35 -15.39 4.63 11.02
CA ALA A 35 -16.16 5.49 11.90
C ALA A 35 -17.02 6.49 11.10
N VAL A 36 -16.44 7.14 10.09
CA VAL A 36 -17.17 8.07 9.21
C VAL A 36 -18.30 7.36 8.46
N TYR A 37 -18.06 6.16 7.93
CA TYR A 37 -19.07 5.36 7.24
C TYR A 37 -20.24 4.99 8.15
N VAL A 38 -19.96 4.49 9.36
CA VAL A 38 -20.99 4.09 10.34
C VAL A 38 -21.79 5.31 10.81
N ILE A 39 -21.15 6.43 11.11
CA ILE A 39 -21.82 7.67 11.53
C ILE A 39 -22.70 8.22 10.40
N ALA A 40 -22.21 8.21 9.15
CA ALA A 40 -22.98 8.67 7.99
C ALA A 40 -24.25 7.82 7.78
N LEU A 41 -24.15 6.50 7.95
CA LEU A 41 -25.31 5.61 7.87
C LEU A 41 -26.31 5.81 9.02
N ALA A 42 -25.81 6.01 10.24
CA ALA A 42 -26.65 6.15 11.43
C ALA A 42 -27.37 7.50 11.50
N VAL A 43 -26.73 8.58 11.05
CA VAL A 43 -27.21 9.96 11.27
C VAL A 43 -27.80 10.57 10.01
N GLN A 44 -27.20 10.34 8.83
CA GLN A 44 -27.51 11.14 7.63
C GLN A 44 -28.52 10.48 6.68
N HIS A 45 -29.00 9.25 6.97
CA HIS A 45 -29.83 8.45 6.05
C HIS A 45 -29.31 8.48 4.60
N LYS A 46 -27.99 8.60 4.43
CA LYS A 46 -27.35 8.70 3.13
C LYS A 46 -27.53 7.40 2.35
N ASP A 47 -27.49 7.52 1.02
CA ASP A 47 -27.50 6.36 0.15
C ASP A 47 -26.36 5.41 0.55
N ARG A 48 -26.73 4.16 0.83
CA ARG A 48 -25.81 3.11 1.28
C ARG A 48 -24.77 2.81 0.21
N VAL A 49 -25.15 2.92 -1.06
CA VAL A 49 -24.30 2.61 -2.21
C VAL A 49 -23.20 3.67 -2.33
N GLU A 50 -23.56 4.94 -2.30
CA GLU A 50 -22.60 6.04 -2.43
C GLU A 50 -21.62 6.09 -1.24
N SER A 51 -22.13 5.87 -0.02
CA SER A 51 -21.30 5.85 1.19
C SER A 51 -20.30 4.69 1.19
N TYR A 52 -20.69 3.53 0.67
CA TYR A 52 -19.83 2.35 0.54
C TYR A 52 -18.74 2.57 -0.52
N GLU A 53 -19.10 3.14 -1.67
CA GLU A 53 -18.12 3.48 -2.72
C GLU A 53 -17.07 4.48 -2.22
N GLN A 54 -17.48 5.51 -1.47
CA GLN A 54 -16.54 6.46 -0.86
C GLN A 54 -15.63 5.79 0.17
N PHE A 55 -16.18 4.91 1.02
CA PHE A 55 -15.42 4.13 1.98
C PHE A 55 -14.36 3.27 1.28
N ARG A 56 -14.75 2.48 0.27
CA ARG A 56 -13.84 1.61 -0.50
C ARG A 56 -12.75 2.41 -1.20
N ARG A 57 -13.07 3.56 -1.80
CA ARG A 57 -12.07 4.44 -2.44
C ARG A 57 -11.06 5.05 -1.46
N ARG A 58 -11.47 5.33 -0.22
CA ARG A 58 -10.56 5.83 0.82
C ARG A 58 -9.63 4.73 1.33
N LEU A 59 -10.19 3.54 1.58
CA LEU A 59 -9.39 2.38 1.97
C LEU A 59 -8.40 1.98 0.89
N GLY A 60 -8.83 1.87 -0.37
CA GLY A 60 -7.95 1.51 -1.49
C GLY A 60 -6.78 2.48 -1.62
N ARG A 61 -7.03 3.79 -1.56
CA ARG A 61 -5.95 4.81 -1.60
C ARG A 61 -4.99 4.72 -0.42
N ALA A 62 -5.49 4.48 0.78
CA ALA A 62 -4.65 4.35 1.97
C ALA A 62 -3.80 3.08 1.95
N LEU A 63 -4.36 1.97 1.47
CA LEU A 63 -3.63 0.72 1.28
C LEU A 63 -2.55 0.86 0.23
N LEU A 64 -2.82 1.52 -0.90
CA LEU A 64 -1.82 1.81 -1.93
C LEU A 64 -0.66 2.66 -1.39
N LEU A 65 -0.99 3.74 -0.67
CA LEU A 65 0.02 4.61 -0.05
C LEU A 65 0.86 3.85 0.99
N GLY A 66 0.19 3.11 1.88
CA GLY A 66 0.88 2.30 2.90
C GLY A 66 1.80 1.27 2.26
N LEU A 67 1.36 0.66 1.15
CA LEU A 67 2.16 -0.29 0.39
C LEU A 67 3.39 0.36 -0.25
N GLU A 68 3.26 1.56 -0.84
CA GLU A 68 4.41 2.35 -1.36
C GLU A 68 5.45 2.60 -0.27
N ILE A 69 5.02 2.97 0.94
CA ILE A 69 5.92 3.22 2.08
C ILE A 69 6.57 1.90 2.55
N LEU A 70 5.81 0.81 2.61
CA LEU A 70 6.36 -0.52 2.90
C LEU A 70 7.38 -0.94 1.82
N VAL A 71 7.33 -0.40 0.59
CA VAL A 71 8.34 -0.70 -0.45
C VAL A 71 9.66 -0.13 -0.06
N ALA A 72 9.66 1.11 0.40
CA ALA A 72 10.87 1.76 0.84
C ALA A 72 11.52 0.99 1.99
N ALA A 73 10.73 0.59 3.00
CA ALA A 73 11.24 -0.18 4.15
C ALA A 73 11.92 -1.49 3.70
N ASP A 74 11.28 -2.25 2.81
CA ASP A 74 11.83 -3.51 2.33
C ASP A 74 13.08 -3.34 1.47
N ILE A 75 13.15 -2.30 0.62
CA ILE A 75 14.37 -1.98 -0.14
C ILE A 75 15.52 -1.63 0.81
N ILE A 76 15.27 -0.78 1.81
CA ILE A 76 16.28 -0.35 2.78
C ILE A 76 16.84 -1.55 3.55
N ARG A 77 15.95 -2.40 4.07
CA ARG A 77 16.31 -3.60 4.82
C ARG A 77 17.19 -4.55 3.99
N THR A 78 16.95 -4.61 2.69
CA THR A 78 17.54 -5.65 1.84
C THR A 78 18.82 -5.22 1.17
N VAL A 79 18.98 -3.94 0.84
CA VAL A 79 20.23 -3.36 0.33
C VAL A 79 21.32 -3.31 1.42
N ALA A 80 20.93 -3.16 2.69
CA ALA A 80 21.88 -2.89 3.77
C ALA A 80 22.33 -4.10 4.60
N LEU A 81 21.58 -5.23 4.60
CA LEU A 81 21.81 -6.29 5.58
C LEU A 81 22.76 -7.42 5.14
N ASP A 82 22.89 -7.78 3.86
CA ASP A 82 23.97 -8.69 3.43
C ASP A 82 24.02 -8.92 1.91
N SER A 83 25.22 -8.93 1.33
CA SER A 83 25.45 -9.32 -0.08
C SER A 83 25.62 -10.84 -0.27
N THR A 84 25.33 -11.66 0.75
CA THR A 84 25.50 -13.12 0.68
C THR A 84 24.35 -13.81 -0.08
N LEU A 85 24.62 -14.91 -0.79
CA LEU A 85 23.60 -15.65 -1.56
C LEU A 85 22.39 -16.08 -0.73
N ARG A 86 22.58 -16.37 0.57
CA ARG A 86 21.49 -16.75 1.47
C ARG A 86 20.59 -15.55 1.80
N ALA A 87 21.17 -14.39 2.03
CA ALA A 87 20.43 -13.14 2.20
C ALA A 87 19.68 -12.75 0.92
N ILE A 88 20.32 -12.91 -0.25
CA ILE A 88 19.70 -12.67 -1.57
C ILE A 88 18.49 -13.59 -1.81
N LEU A 89 18.56 -14.86 -1.40
CA LEU A 89 17.43 -15.80 -1.53
C LEU A 89 16.25 -15.45 -0.61
N SER A 90 16.51 -15.12 0.66
CA SER A 90 15.47 -14.66 1.59
C SER A 90 14.85 -13.35 1.12
N LEU A 91 15.66 -12.42 0.61
CA LEU A 91 15.23 -11.19 -0.03
C LEU A 91 14.34 -11.47 -1.25
N GLY A 92 14.78 -12.35 -2.16
CA GLY A 92 14.02 -12.72 -3.35
C GLY A 92 12.65 -13.28 -3.00
N LEU A 93 12.56 -14.12 -1.97
CA LEU A 93 11.28 -14.64 -1.48
C LEU A 93 10.36 -13.53 -0.96
N LEU A 94 10.90 -12.61 -0.15
CA LEU A 94 10.14 -11.47 0.37
C LEU A 94 9.59 -10.60 -0.76
N VAL A 95 10.43 -10.24 -1.75
CA VAL A 95 10.03 -9.44 -2.91
C VAL A 95 8.96 -10.13 -3.75
N ILE A 96 9.02 -11.46 -3.93
CA ILE A 96 8.00 -12.23 -4.64
C ILE A 96 6.66 -12.16 -3.92
N ILE A 97 6.63 -12.45 -2.61
CA ILE A 97 5.41 -12.39 -1.79
C ILE A 97 4.79 -11.00 -1.91
N ARG A 98 5.64 -9.98 -1.81
CA ARG A 98 5.24 -8.59 -1.81
C ARG A 98 4.69 -8.11 -3.15
N THR A 99 5.32 -8.52 -4.25
CA THR A 99 4.83 -8.21 -5.60
C THR A 99 3.46 -8.86 -5.83
N PHE A 100 3.31 -10.11 -5.38
CA PHE A 100 2.04 -10.83 -5.49
C PHE A 100 0.91 -10.18 -4.67
N LEU A 101 1.17 -9.85 -3.39
CA LEU A 101 0.19 -9.18 -2.53
C LEU A 101 -0.16 -7.78 -3.06
N SER A 102 0.85 -7.02 -3.49
CA SER A 102 0.66 -5.71 -4.13
C SER A 102 -0.29 -5.81 -5.33
N TRP A 103 -0.02 -6.73 -6.26
CA TRP A 103 -0.85 -6.92 -7.44
C TRP A 103 -2.25 -7.42 -7.11
N SER A 104 -2.41 -8.30 -6.11
CA SER A 104 -3.72 -8.78 -5.68
C SER A 104 -4.62 -7.65 -5.18
N VAL A 105 -4.07 -6.72 -4.37
CA VAL A 105 -4.81 -5.57 -3.85
C VAL A 105 -5.19 -4.61 -4.97
N VAL A 106 -4.25 -4.30 -5.87
CA VAL A 106 -4.51 -3.45 -7.05
C VAL A 106 -5.62 -4.04 -7.91
N LEU A 107 -5.54 -5.34 -8.23
CA LEU A 107 -6.55 -6.06 -8.99
C LEU A 107 -7.93 -6.03 -8.34
N GLU A 108 -8.00 -6.20 -7.01
CA GLU A 108 -9.25 -6.16 -6.26
C GLU A 108 -9.87 -4.76 -6.23
N VAL A 109 -9.04 -3.72 -6.12
CA VAL A 109 -9.49 -2.32 -6.03
C VAL A 109 -9.88 -1.77 -7.41
N GLU A 110 -9.08 -2.04 -8.43
CA GLU A 110 -9.20 -1.42 -9.77
C GLU A 110 -9.94 -2.32 -10.78
N GLY A 111 -9.97 -3.64 -10.55
CA GLY A 111 -10.67 -4.60 -11.41
C GLY A 111 -9.96 -4.90 -12.74
N PHE A 112 -8.79 -4.30 -12.99
CA PHE A 112 -7.95 -4.58 -14.15
C PHE A 112 -6.50 -4.79 -13.71
N TRP A 113 -5.77 -5.56 -14.51
CA TRP A 113 -4.36 -5.83 -14.25
C TRP A 113 -3.53 -4.54 -14.32
N PRO A 114 -2.47 -4.38 -13.51
CA PRO A 114 -1.68 -3.15 -13.45
C PRO A 114 -1.03 -2.76 -14.79
N TRP A 115 -0.87 -3.70 -15.73
CA TRP A 115 -0.37 -3.44 -17.08
C TRP A 115 -1.46 -3.13 -18.11
N LYS A 116 -2.75 -3.17 -17.74
CA LYS A 116 -3.86 -2.70 -18.57
C LYS A 116 -4.13 -1.24 -18.26
N ARG A 117 -3.76 -0.35 -19.19
CA ARG A 117 -4.23 1.05 -19.11
C ARG A 117 -5.75 1.07 -19.28
N PRO A 118 -6.48 1.89 -18.52
CA PRO A 118 -7.87 2.19 -18.84
C PRO A 118 -7.87 2.79 -20.25
N LEU A 119 -8.35 2.02 -21.23
CA LEU A 119 -8.50 2.52 -22.59
C LEU A 119 -9.38 3.77 -22.53
N ASP A 120 -8.88 4.83 -23.13
CA ASP A 120 -9.47 6.15 -23.20
C ASP A 120 -10.99 6.06 -23.39
N ARG A 121 -11.76 6.45 -22.36
CA ARG A 121 -13.10 6.99 -22.60
C ARG A 121 -12.90 8.39 -23.16
N THR A 122 -12.47 8.47 -24.41
CA THR A 122 -12.83 9.62 -25.25
C THR A 122 -14.35 9.56 -25.32
N PRO A 123 -15.10 10.55 -24.80
CA PRO A 123 -16.50 10.66 -25.17
C PRO A 123 -16.47 10.92 -26.67
N ALA A 124 -16.81 9.89 -27.46
CA ALA A 124 -17.07 10.09 -28.88
C ALA A 124 -18.17 11.15 -28.92
N GLY A 125 -17.78 12.33 -29.40
CA GLY A 125 -18.63 13.49 -29.47
C GLY A 125 -19.94 13.12 -30.16
N GLU A 126 -21.03 13.59 -29.58
CA GLU A 126 -22.28 13.77 -30.28
C GLU A 126 -22.01 14.67 -31.51
N GLU A 127 -21.77 14.06 -32.67
CA GLU A 127 -21.95 14.73 -33.95
C GLU A 127 -23.45 14.68 -34.30
N LYS A 128 -24.06 15.85 -34.09
CA LYS A 128 -25.34 16.40 -34.58
C LYS A 128 -26.21 15.56 -35.50
#